data_AF-A0A8T6FFL0-F1
#
_entry.id   AF-A0A8T6FFL0-F1
#
_cell.length_a   1.000
_cell.length_b   1.000
_cell.length_c   1.000
_cell.angle_alpha   90.00
_cell.angle_beta   90.00
_cell.angle_gamma   90.00
#
_symmetry.space_group_name_H-M   'P 1'
#
loop_
_entity.id
_entity.type
_entity.pdbx_description
1 polymer ?
#
loop_
_entity_poly.entity_id
_entity_poly.type
_entity_poly.pdbx_seq_one_letter_code
_entity_poly.pdbx_strand_id
1 'polypeptide(L)'
;MKLVIRVASCSVRGLPDIVSVPRNVRRRELLGEIVESLREHAPVDAIVLPGGYFVEGKANAYLCLSFDERCELLKSASFAGDVLSAVEVLDKQRRGALLIFGVDTGKQLKDPTGDQLCVAWSADGPLGIGRKVFPTEDEGSGGFVVNVDDFQAQQRVVQVGKSHILLCSYYDGYGVANSPDKSRFIRQIVAGGNHMAREVGSAGREFRQALKEGLAGWTKLVEGASGAAIAIHRFGGVGKPLSTSYWRRHGIATASAKLGGWAVAGANFEPRLPMRTRTSWRRTACPSTTFTWDSSGRRVMRRRL
;
A
#
# COMPACT_ATOMS: atom_id res chain seq x y z
N MET A 1 5.57 30.60 -7.24
CA MET A 1 5.12 29.32 -7.86
C MET A 1 4.61 28.38 -6.76
N LYS A 2 3.43 27.77 -6.89
CA LYS A 2 3.02 26.67 -6.00
C LYS A 2 3.90 25.45 -6.31
N LEU A 3 4.60 24.94 -5.29
CA LEU A 3 5.31 23.66 -5.39
C LEU A 3 4.27 22.55 -5.62
N VAL A 4 4.33 21.90 -6.79
CA VAL A 4 3.45 20.79 -7.14
C VAL A 4 4.19 19.50 -6.83
N ILE A 5 3.59 18.65 -6.00
CA ILE A 5 4.09 17.30 -5.72
C ILE A 5 3.84 16.42 -6.94
N ARG A 6 4.84 15.63 -7.34
CA ARG A 6 4.80 14.69 -8.45
C ARG A 6 4.91 13.27 -7.93
N VAL A 7 3.81 12.53 -8.01
CA VAL A 7 3.76 11.13 -7.59
C VAL A 7 3.56 10.23 -8.81
N ALA A 8 4.46 9.27 -8.99
CA ALA A 8 4.29 8.21 -9.97
C ALA A 8 3.44 7.08 -9.38
N SER A 9 2.32 6.76 -10.04
CA SER A 9 1.53 5.56 -9.76
C SER A 9 2.00 4.45 -10.68
N CYS A 10 2.40 3.31 -10.09
CA CYS A 10 2.89 2.16 -10.84
C CYS A 10 1.92 1.00 -10.76
N SER A 11 1.46 0.59 -11.93
CA SER A 11 0.67 -0.61 -12.12
C SER A 11 1.50 -1.66 -12.84
N VAL A 12 1.58 -2.85 -12.28
CA VAL A 12 2.42 -3.94 -12.78
C VAL A 12 1.57 -5.18 -13.04
N ARG A 13 2.07 -6.08 -13.89
CA ARG A 13 1.42 -7.38 -14.05
C ARG A 13 1.55 -8.18 -12.75
N GLY A 14 0.43 -8.77 -12.32
CA GLY A 14 0.42 -9.76 -11.23
C GLY A 14 1.18 -11.03 -11.64
N LEU A 15 1.80 -11.69 -10.67
CA LEU A 15 2.48 -12.98 -10.83
C LEU A 15 1.63 -14.02 -10.10
N PRO A 16 0.75 -14.77 -10.80
CA PRO A 16 -0.29 -15.59 -10.15
C PRO A 16 0.27 -16.73 -9.28
N ASP A 17 1.43 -17.30 -9.65
CA ASP A 17 1.83 -18.64 -9.17
C ASP A 17 3.31 -18.75 -8.77
N ILE A 18 3.97 -17.66 -8.35
CA ILE A 18 5.41 -17.70 -8.06
C ILE A 18 5.66 -17.70 -6.55
N VAL A 19 6.37 -18.74 -6.09
CA VAL A 19 6.96 -18.86 -4.74
C VAL A 19 7.77 -17.58 -4.42
N SER A 20 7.77 -17.15 -3.16
CA SER A 20 8.32 -15.85 -2.72
C SER A 20 9.68 -15.46 -3.32
N VAL A 21 10.64 -16.39 -3.36
CA VAL A 21 12.01 -16.12 -3.85
C VAL A 21 12.05 -15.75 -5.34
N PRO A 22 11.57 -16.58 -6.29
CA PRO A 22 11.55 -16.20 -7.70
C PRO A 22 10.67 -14.97 -8.00
N ARG A 23 9.70 -14.64 -7.14
CA ARG A 23 8.92 -13.41 -7.25
C ARG A 23 9.77 -12.18 -6.93
N ASN A 24 10.47 -12.18 -5.79
CA ASN A 24 11.29 -11.05 -5.37
C ASN A 24 12.40 -10.76 -6.38
N VAL A 25 13.05 -11.78 -6.96
CA VAL A 25 14.03 -11.60 -8.05
C VAL A 25 13.45 -10.76 -9.19
N ARG A 26 12.32 -11.20 -9.76
CA ARG A 26 11.66 -10.49 -10.87
C ARG A 26 11.17 -9.09 -10.49
N ARG A 27 10.74 -8.90 -9.24
CA ARG A 27 10.27 -7.62 -8.72
C ARG A 27 11.42 -6.63 -8.49
N ARG A 28 12.61 -7.11 -8.16
CA ARG A 28 13.84 -6.30 -8.05
C ARG A 28 14.32 -5.85 -9.42
N GLU A 29 14.35 -6.74 -10.40
CA GLU A 29 14.64 -6.40 -11.81
C GLU A 29 13.67 -5.33 -12.34
N LEU A 30 12.36 -5.57 -12.16
CA LEU A 30 11.32 -4.63 -12.57
C LEU A 30 11.41 -3.28 -11.83
N LEU A 31 11.83 -3.27 -10.56
CA LEU A 31 12.05 -2.03 -9.82
C LEU A 31 13.14 -1.18 -10.47
N GLY A 32 14.27 -1.80 -10.84
CA GLY A 32 15.34 -1.14 -11.57
C GLY A 32 14.84 -0.52 -12.87
N GLU A 33 14.08 -1.29 -13.68
CA GLU A 33 13.50 -0.81 -14.93
C GLU A 33 12.52 0.37 -14.72
N ILE A 34 11.68 0.32 -13.68
CA ILE A 34 10.75 1.41 -13.34
C ILE A 34 11.52 2.69 -13.01
N VAL A 35 12.55 2.59 -12.15
CA VAL A 35 13.34 3.74 -11.70
C VAL A 35 14.12 4.36 -12.84
N GLU A 36 14.83 3.55 -13.63
CA GLU A 36 15.54 4.01 -14.82
C GLU A 36 14.60 4.68 -15.82
N SER A 37 13.42 4.08 -16.03
CA SER A 37 12.40 4.65 -16.91
C SER A 37 11.82 5.95 -16.39
N LEU A 38 11.77 6.21 -15.09
CA LEU A 38 11.33 7.50 -14.54
C LEU A 38 12.45 8.53 -14.60
N ARG A 39 13.71 8.08 -14.43
CA ARG A 39 14.91 8.91 -14.48
C ARG A 39 14.97 9.75 -15.76
N GLU A 40 14.60 9.14 -16.87
CA GLU A 40 14.62 9.77 -18.20
C GLU A 40 13.48 10.78 -18.46
N HIS A 41 12.44 10.87 -17.61
CA HIS A 41 11.18 11.57 -17.97
C HIS A 41 10.92 12.81 -17.15
N ALA A 42 10.99 12.72 -15.82
CA ALA A 42 10.87 13.85 -14.92
C ALA A 42 11.23 13.44 -13.49
N PRO A 43 11.81 14.35 -12.69
CA PRO A 43 11.99 14.11 -11.26
C PRO A 43 10.61 14.00 -10.58
N VAL A 44 10.47 12.96 -9.74
CA VAL A 44 9.28 12.64 -8.94
C VAL A 44 9.60 12.80 -7.45
N ASP A 45 8.62 13.20 -6.65
CA ASP A 45 8.74 13.26 -5.19
C ASP A 45 8.41 11.89 -4.55
N ALA A 46 7.63 11.04 -5.22
CA ALA A 46 7.36 9.69 -4.76
C ALA A 46 6.97 8.74 -5.90
N ILE A 47 7.23 7.45 -5.69
CA ILE A 47 6.67 6.34 -6.48
C ILE A 47 5.76 5.51 -5.58
N VAL A 48 4.59 5.10 -6.06
CA VAL A 48 3.69 4.17 -5.37
C VAL A 48 3.58 2.87 -6.16
N LEU A 49 4.11 1.80 -5.57
CA LEU A 49 4.09 0.43 -6.05
C LEU A 49 2.93 -0.38 -5.39
N PRO A 50 2.55 -1.51 -6.02
CA PRO A 50 1.48 -2.39 -5.53
C PRO A 50 1.62 -2.96 -4.12
N GLY A 51 0.49 -3.44 -3.59
CA GLY A 51 0.43 -4.35 -2.44
C GLY A 51 1.11 -5.68 -2.75
N GLY A 52 1.83 -6.25 -1.78
CA GLY A 52 2.61 -7.48 -1.98
C GLY A 52 3.62 -7.39 -3.13
N TYR A 53 4.16 -6.20 -3.41
CA TYR A 53 5.19 -6.04 -4.44
C TYR A 53 6.36 -6.97 -4.13
N PHE A 54 6.84 -6.92 -2.90
CA PHE A 54 7.71 -7.93 -2.30
C PHE A 54 6.93 -8.85 -1.37
N VAL A 55 7.46 -10.05 -1.19
CA VAL A 55 6.94 -11.04 -0.23
C VAL A 55 8.11 -11.55 0.60
N GLU A 56 8.00 -11.56 1.93
CA GLU A 56 9.12 -11.90 2.80
C GLU A 56 8.70 -12.76 3.99
N GLY A 57 9.62 -13.59 4.47
CA GLY A 57 9.58 -14.16 5.81
C GLY A 57 8.40 -15.09 6.16
N LYS A 58 8.18 -15.21 7.47
CA LYS A 58 7.12 -16.00 8.11
C LYS A 58 5.86 -15.14 8.27
N ALA A 59 4.68 -15.76 8.20
CA ALA A 59 3.42 -15.07 8.50
C ALA A 59 3.49 -14.40 9.90
N ASN A 60 2.89 -13.21 10.03
CA ASN A 60 2.88 -12.38 11.23
C ASN A 60 4.26 -11.95 11.75
N ALA A 61 5.31 -11.94 10.91
CA ALA A 61 6.64 -11.50 11.33
C ALA A 61 6.71 -10.04 11.81
N TYR A 62 5.77 -9.19 11.40
CA TYR A 62 5.70 -7.78 11.81
C TYR A 62 4.64 -7.51 12.88
N LEU A 63 3.83 -8.52 13.22
CA LEU A 63 2.81 -8.41 14.24
C LEU A 63 3.47 -8.14 15.60
N CYS A 64 2.92 -7.20 16.37
CA CYS A 64 3.43 -6.77 17.69
C CYS A 64 4.84 -6.16 17.74
N LEU A 65 5.58 -6.09 16.62
CA LEU A 65 6.85 -5.37 16.60
C LEU A 65 6.63 -3.86 16.71
N SER A 66 7.54 -3.19 17.43
CA SER A 66 7.69 -1.73 17.44
C SER A 66 8.10 -1.21 16.06
N PHE A 67 8.00 0.10 15.84
CA PHE A 67 8.42 0.70 14.56
C PHE A 67 9.88 0.40 14.24
N ASP A 68 10.79 0.57 15.20
CA ASP A 68 12.23 0.37 15.00
C ASP A 68 12.54 -1.10 14.67
N GLU A 69 11.92 -2.05 15.36
CA GLU A 69 12.07 -3.48 15.06
C GLU A 69 11.55 -3.83 13.65
N ARG A 70 10.44 -3.21 13.21
CA ARG A 70 9.95 -3.39 11.83
C ARG A 70 10.93 -2.80 10.82
N CYS A 71 11.54 -1.66 11.12
CA CYS A 71 12.56 -1.05 10.27
C CYS A 71 13.80 -1.93 10.14
N GLU A 72 14.30 -2.50 11.23
CA GLU A 72 15.44 -3.41 11.20
C GLU A 72 15.12 -4.72 10.45
N LEU A 73 13.91 -5.25 10.61
CA LEU A 73 13.46 -6.41 9.84
C LEU A 73 13.36 -6.10 8.33
N LEU A 74 12.88 -4.90 7.96
CA LEU A 74 12.84 -4.46 6.57
C LEU A 74 14.25 -4.25 5.98
N LYS A 75 15.19 -3.68 6.74
CA LYS A 75 16.59 -3.47 6.31
C LYS A 75 17.35 -4.78 6.11
N SER A 76 16.97 -5.84 6.84
CA SER A 76 17.55 -7.18 6.68
C SER A 76 16.84 -8.04 5.61
N ALA A 77 15.76 -7.54 5.01
CA ALA A 77 15.02 -8.28 3.98
C ALA A 77 15.85 -8.46 2.70
N SER A 78 15.54 -9.52 1.95
CA SER A 78 16.28 -9.91 0.74
C SER A 78 16.26 -8.86 -0.39
N PHE A 79 15.29 -7.95 -0.37
CA PHE A 79 15.12 -6.88 -1.35
C PHE A 79 15.67 -5.52 -0.90
N ALA A 80 16.17 -5.40 0.33
CA ALA A 80 16.51 -4.10 0.93
C ALA A 80 17.60 -3.36 0.16
N GLY A 81 18.65 -4.06 -0.28
CA GLY A 81 19.73 -3.47 -1.09
C GLY A 81 19.23 -2.90 -2.41
N ASP A 82 18.38 -3.64 -3.13
CA ASP A 82 17.78 -3.19 -4.39
C ASP A 82 16.86 -1.97 -4.19
N VAL A 83 16.10 -1.94 -3.08
CA VAL A 83 15.28 -0.79 -2.70
C VAL A 83 16.14 0.44 -2.38
N LEU A 84 17.24 0.25 -1.64
CA LEU A 84 18.17 1.33 -1.31
C LEU A 84 18.80 1.92 -2.59
N SER A 85 19.33 1.07 -3.47
CA SER A 85 19.88 1.54 -4.75
C SER A 85 18.84 2.27 -5.61
N ALA A 86 17.60 1.77 -5.65
CA ALA A 86 16.49 2.41 -6.35
C ALA A 86 16.19 3.82 -5.80
N VAL A 87 16.09 3.97 -4.48
CA VAL A 87 15.76 5.27 -3.88
C VAL A 87 16.92 6.25 -3.93
N GLU A 88 18.18 5.80 -3.85
CA GLU A 88 19.36 6.66 -4.06
C GLU A 88 19.39 7.27 -5.47
N VAL A 89 18.97 6.52 -6.49
CA VAL A 89 18.83 7.06 -7.86
C VAL A 89 17.75 8.14 -7.91
N LEU A 90 16.61 7.92 -7.25
CA LEU A 90 15.53 8.92 -7.19
C LEU A 90 15.95 10.17 -6.40
N ASP A 91 16.62 9.99 -5.27
CA ASP A 91 17.10 11.08 -4.41
C ASP A 91 18.08 12.01 -5.15
N LYS A 92 18.98 11.44 -5.97
CA LYS A 92 19.87 12.21 -6.85
C LYS A 92 19.13 13.11 -7.84
N GLN A 93 17.93 12.73 -8.28
CA GLN A 93 17.10 13.57 -9.14
C GLN A 93 16.26 14.58 -8.36
N ARG A 94 15.80 14.16 -7.19
CA ARG A 94 14.90 14.91 -6.33
C ARG A 94 15.16 14.51 -4.89
N ARG A 95 15.94 15.34 -4.19
CA ARG A 95 16.26 15.11 -2.78
C ARG A 95 14.99 14.91 -1.95
N GLY A 96 14.96 13.86 -1.14
CA GLY A 96 13.82 13.43 -0.35
C GLY A 96 12.77 12.63 -1.13
N ALA A 97 13.08 12.15 -2.34
CA ALA A 97 12.16 11.29 -3.08
C ALA A 97 11.94 9.95 -2.35
N LEU A 98 10.69 9.49 -2.33
CA LEU A 98 10.31 8.26 -1.63
C LEU A 98 9.94 7.12 -2.59
N LEU A 99 10.31 5.91 -2.23
CA LEU A 99 9.73 4.69 -2.79
C LEU A 99 8.67 4.17 -1.80
N ILE A 100 7.41 4.11 -2.23
CA ILE A 100 6.29 3.58 -1.45
C ILE A 100 5.83 2.26 -2.05
N PHE A 101 5.81 1.16 -1.29
CA PHE A 101 5.54 -0.17 -1.83
C PHE A 101 4.88 -1.10 -0.81
N GLY A 102 4.25 -2.16 -1.32
CA GLY A 102 3.65 -3.20 -0.49
C GLY A 102 4.60 -4.35 -0.18
N VAL A 103 4.56 -4.83 1.06
CA VAL A 103 5.26 -6.04 1.49
C VAL A 103 4.25 -6.97 2.15
N ASP A 104 4.21 -8.22 1.70
CA ASP A 104 3.39 -9.26 2.34
C ASP A 104 4.27 -10.27 3.06
N THR A 105 3.75 -10.90 4.12
CA THR A 105 4.39 -12.06 4.75
C THR A 105 3.55 -13.33 4.64
N GLY A 106 4.18 -14.49 4.84
CA GLY A 106 3.51 -15.78 4.78
C GLY A 106 3.83 -16.60 3.53
N LYS A 107 3.27 -17.81 3.46
CA LYS A 107 3.64 -18.79 2.43
C LYS A 107 3.09 -18.45 1.05
N GLN A 108 2.03 -17.64 0.98
CA GLN A 108 1.35 -17.28 -0.27
C GLN A 108 0.79 -15.85 -0.17
N LEU A 109 0.67 -15.15 -1.30
CA LEU A 109 0.02 -13.82 -1.40
C LEU A 109 -1.42 -13.77 -0.87
N LYS A 110 -2.07 -14.92 -0.81
CA LYS A 110 -3.46 -15.07 -0.37
C LYS A 110 -3.53 -15.66 1.03
N ASP A 111 -2.42 -15.80 1.74
CA ASP A 111 -2.43 -16.24 3.12
C ASP A 111 -3.17 -15.19 3.95
N PRO A 112 -4.41 -15.45 4.41
CA PRO A 112 -5.18 -14.49 5.17
C PRO A 112 -4.55 -14.21 6.54
N THR A 113 -3.53 -14.97 6.93
CA THR A 113 -2.83 -14.84 8.21
C THR A 113 -1.52 -14.05 8.12
N GLY A 114 -1.10 -13.64 6.92
CA GLY A 114 0.13 -12.86 6.70
C GLY A 114 -0.04 -11.37 7.00
N ASP A 115 1.05 -10.69 7.36
CA ASP A 115 1.07 -9.23 7.42
C ASP A 115 0.99 -8.65 6.02
N GLN A 116 0.31 -7.51 5.89
CA GLN A 116 0.25 -6.73 4.65
C GLN A 116 0.65 -5.30 4.95
N LEU A 117 1.83 -4.89 4.51
CA LEU A 117 2.42 -3.58 4.77
C LEU A 117 2.30 -2.65 3.57
N CYS A 118 2.21 -1.35 3.84
CA CYS A 118 2.56 -0.28 2.91
C CYS A 118 3.74 0.48 3.53
N VAL A 119 4.89 0.40 2.88
CA VAL A 119 6.18 0.91 3.38
C VAL A 119 6.58 2.11 2.54
N ALA A 120 7.00 3.20 3.18
CA ALA A 120 7.70 4.30 2.55
C ALA A 120 9.18 4.23 2.91
N TRP A 121 10.03 4.32 1.89
CA TRP A 121 11.48 4.18 2.01
C TRP A 121 12.19 5.37 1.36
N SER A 122 13.22 5.87 2.04
CA SER A 122 14.07 7.00 1.66
C SER A 122 15.53 6.55 1.50
N ALA A 123 16.42 7.43 1.01
CA ALA A 123 17.86 7.12 0.95
C ALA A 123 18.47 6.75 2.32
N ASP A 124 17.87 7.19 3.43
CA ASP A 124 18.31 6.89 4.79
C ASP A 124 17.69 5.59 5.37
N GLY A 125 16.77 4.95 4.64
CA GLY A 125 16.06 3.74 5.08
C GLY A 125 14.54 3.87 5.13
N PRO A 126 13.85 2.89 5.77
CA PRO A 126 12.40 2.95 5.98
C PRO A 126 12.03 4.19 6.82
N LEU A 127 11.13 5.01 6.28
CA LEU A 127 10.66 6.25 6.90
C LEU A 127 9.26 6.11 7.50
N GLY A 128 8.44 5.22 6.94
CA GLY A 128 7.08 5.00 7.43
C GLY A 128 6.55 3.63 7.04
N ILE A 129 5.69 3.08 7.89
CA ILE A 129 5.13 1.74 7.76
C ILE A 129 3.67 1.76 8.17
N GLY A 130 2.77 1.46 7.24
CA GLY A 130 1.36 1.18 7.51
C GLY A 130 1.07 -0.31 7.38
N ARG A 131 0.93 -1.03 8.50
CA ARG A 131 0.42 -2.41 8.49
C ARG A 131 -1.10 -2.40 8.37
N LYS A 132 -1.69 -3.26 7.54
CA LYS A 132 -3.14 -3.24 7.29
C LYS A 132 -3.96 -3.34 8.58
N VAL A 133 -4.95 -2.46 8.71
CA VAL A 133 -5.87 -2.41 9.87
C VAL A 133 -7.33 -2.67 9.49
N PHE A 134 -7.66 -2.56 8.21
CA PHE A 134 -8.96 -2.97 7.69
C PHE A 134 -8.81 -4.21 6.80
N PRO A 135 -9.16 -5.41 7.29
CA PRO A 135 -9.19 -6.61 6.47
C PRO A 135 -10.36 -6.56 5.47
N THR A 136 -10.26 -7.35 4.41
CA THR A 136 -11.43 -7.77 3.63
C THR A 136 -12.31 -8.70 4.46
N GLU A 137 -13.52 -8.99 3.97
CA GLU A 137 -14.37 -10.00 4.59
C GLU A 137 -13.69 -11.38 4.64
N ASP A 138 -13.14 -11.81 3.50
CA ASP A 138 -12.43 -13.10 3.36
C ASP A 138 -11.24 -13.19 4.34
N GLU A 139 -10.43 -12.14 4.44
CA GLU A 139 -9.28 -12.07 5.36
C GLU A 139 -9.73 -12.11 6.82
N GLY A 140 -10.77 -11.34 7.17
CA GLY A 140 -11.33 -11.34 8.51
C GLY A 140 -11.86 -12.72 8.91
N SER A 141 -12.58 -13.40 8.01
CA SER A 141 -13.03 -14.78 8.23
C SER A 141 -11.88 -15.80 8.19
N GLY A 142 -10.81 -15.50 7.46
CA GLY A 142 -9.64 -16.35 7.28
C GLY A 142 -8.60 -16.24 8.40
N GLY A 143 -8.85 -15.45 9.44
CA GLY A 143 -7.98 -15.35 10.61
C GLY A 143 -6.94 -14.23 10.55
N PHE A 144 -7.16 -13.18 9.75
CA PHE A 144 -6.32 -11.99 9.80
C PHE A 144 -6.40 -11.32 11.17
N VAL A 145 -5.24 -11.09 11.79
CA VAL A 145 -5.13 -10.44 13.10
C VAL A 145 -4.77 -8.96 12.94
N VAL A 146 -5.58 -8.07 13.52
CA VAL A 146 -5.32 -6.63 13.55
C VAL A 146 -4.63 -6.22 14.86
N ASN A 147 -3.43 -5.68 14.81
CA ASN A 147 -2.86 -4.98 15.96
C ASN A 147 -3.53 -3.61 16.13
N VAL A 148 -4.12 -3.36 17.31
CA VAL A 148 -4.84 -2.11 17.61
C VAL A 148 -3.91 -0.91 17.59
N ASP A 149 -2.65 -1.09 17.97
CA ASP A 149 -1.67 0.01 18.00
C ASP A 149 -1.39 0.57 16.59
N ASP A 150 -1.60 -0.23 15.55
CA ASP A 150 -1.41 0.20 14.16
C ASP A 150 -2.45 1.21 13.67
N PHE A 151 -3.58 1.37 14.38
CA PHE A 151 -4.58 2.41 14.04
C PHE A 151 -4.11 3.81 14.42
N GLN A 152 -3.18 3.94 15.37
CA GLN A 152 -2.71 5.24 15.88
C GLN A 152 -1.21 5.49 15.64
N ALA A 153 -0.53 4.55 14.97
CA ALA A 153 0.88 4.66 14.62
C ALA A 153 1.13 5.88 13.71
N GLN A 154 1.76 6.93 14.27
CA GLN A 154 2.07 8.17 13.55
C GLN A 154 3.02 7.92 12.37
N GLN A 155 3.85 6.87 12.45
CA GLN A 155 4.76 6.44 11.39
C GLN A 155 4.04 5.89 10.15
N ARG A 156 2.70 5.81 10.16
CA ARG A 156 1.88 5.59 8.96
C ARG A 156 1.74 6.85 8.11
N VAL A 157 2.01 8.03 8.65
CA VAL A 157 1.88 9.31 7.93
C VAL A 157 3.29 9.81 7.63
N VAL A 158 3.63 9.90 6.34
CA VAL A 158 4.94 10.38 5.88
C VAL A 158 4.83 11.72 5.18
N GLN A 159 5.86 12.54 5.30
CA GLN A 159 5.92 13.81 4.61
C GLN A 159 6.47 13.62 3.19
N VAL A 160 5.71 14.08 2.19
CA VAL A 160 6.15 14.16 0.79
C VAL A 160 6.02 15.63 0.36
N GLY A 161 7.15 16.32 0.24
CA GLY A 161 7.15 17.77 0.04
C GLY A 161 6.46 18.49 1.21
N LYS A 162 5.33 19.17 0.94
CA LYS A 162 4.51 19.84 1.98
C LYS A 162 3.27 19.04 2.38
N SER A 163 3.07 17.85 1.83
CA SER A 163 1.90 17.02 2.10
C SER A 163 2.23 15.91 3.10
N HIS A 164 1.29 15.65 4.00
CA HIS A 164 1.26 14.47 4.86
C HIS A 164 0.47 13.37 4.17
N ILE A 165 1.12 12.24 3.90
CA ILE A 165 0.59 11.13 3.10
C ILE A 165 0.40 9.92 3.99
N LEU A 166 -0.86 9.47 4.09
CA LEU A 166 -1.23 8.27 4.82
C LEU A 166 -0.87 7.01 4.02
N LEU A 167 -0.14 6.08 4.64
CA LEU A 167 0.21 4.79 4.07
C LEU A 167 -0.92 3.77 4.30
N CYS A 168 -1.48 3.27 3.19
CA CYS A 168 -2.62 2.39 3.20
C CYS A 168 -2.32 1.07 2.49
N SER A 169 -2.57 -0.05 3.18
CA SER A 169 -2.53 -1.37 2.56
C SER A 169 -3.92 -1.77 2.08
N TYR A 170 -4.10 -1.80 0.75
CA TYR A 170 -5.32 -2.24 0.07
C TYR A 170 -6.63 -1.68 0.64
N TYR A 171 -7.30 -2.44 1.51
CA TYR A 171 -8.61 -2.10 2.08
C TYR A 171 -8.56 -0.94 3.08
N ASP A 172 -7.38 -0.57 3.57
CA ASP A 172 -7.20 0.66 4.35
C ASP A 172 -7.71 1.90 3.58
N GLY A 173 -7.58 1.91 2.24
CA GLY A 173 -8.12 2.98 1.41
C GLY A 173 -9.64 3.16 1.54
N TYR A 174 -10.38 2.09 1.85
CA TYR A 174 -11.79 2.23 2.22
C TYR A 174 -11.99 2.69 3.66
N GLY A 175 -11.13 2.21 4.56
CA GLY A 175 -11.12 2.62 5.95
C GLY A 175 -10.93 4.13 6.13
N VAL A 176 -10.24 4.80 5.19
CA VAL A 176 -10.13 6.27 5.19
C VAL A 176 -11.51 6.94 5.23
N ALA A 177 -12.44 6.52 4.36
CA ALA A 177 -13.76 7.16 4.23
C ALA A 177 -14.87 6.48 5.03
N ASN A 178 -14.76 5.17 5.29
CA ASN A 178 -15.83 4.34 5.82
C ASN A 178 -15.31 3.41 6.94
N SER A 179 -14.45 3.92 7.84
CA SER A 179 -13.88 3.12 8.92
C SER A 179 -14.91 2.36 9.77
N PRO A 180 -16.09 2.90 10.15
CA PRO A 180 -17.06 2.14 10.92
C PRO A 180 -17.57 0.91 10.16
N ASP A 181 -17.94 1.08 8.89
CA ASP A 181 -18.43 -0.02 8.07
C ASP A 181 -17.36 -1.08 7.81
N LYS A 182 -16.10 -0.67 7.59
CA LYS A 182 -15.01 -1.62 7.29
C LYS A 182 -14.51 -2.35 8.53
N SER A 183 -14.63 -1.75 9.70
CA SER A 183 -14.31 -2.39 10.98
C SER A 183 -15.14 -3.65 11.26
N ARG A 184 -16.31 -3.81 10.61
CA ARG A 184 -17.17 -4.99 10.81
C ARG A 184 -16.52 -6.30 10.35
N PHE A 185 -15.50 -6.23 9.49
CA PHE A 185 -14.76 -7.40 9.03
C PHE A 185 -13.62 -7.81 9.99
N ILE A 186 -13.32 -7.00 10.99
CA ILE A 186 -12.32 -7.35 12.01
C ILE A 186 -12.93 -8.41 12.93
N ARG A 187 -12.28 -9.57 12.98
CA ARG A 187 -12.67 -10.72 13.81
C ARG A 187 -11.68 -11.03 14.91
N GLN A 188 -10.42 -10.64 14.75
CA GLN A 188 -9.35 -10.88 15.71
C GLN A 188 -8.49 -9.63 15.83
N ILE A 189 -8.16 -9.25 17.06
CA ILE A 189 -7.23 -8.16 17.35
C ILE A 189 -6.12 -8.62 18.29
N VAL A 190 -5.02 -7.88 18.31
CA VAL A 190 -4.05 -7.89 19.39
C VAL A 190 -3.90 -6.47 19.95
N ALA A 191 -3.92 -6.33 21.28
CA ALA A 191 -3.72 -5.05 21.95
C ALA A 191 -2.86 -5.26 23.20
N GLY A 192 -1.74 -4.53 23.32
CA GLY A 192 -0.79 -4.73 24.42
C GLY A 192 -0.26 -6.17 24.52
N GLY A 193 -0.10 -6.85 23.37
CA GLY A 193 0.31 -8.26 23.30
C GLY A 193 -0.79 -9.29 23.56
N ASN A 194 -1.99 -8.88 23.96
CA ASN A 194 -3.10 -9.79 24.25
C ASN A 194 -3.96 -10.03 23.00
N HIS A 195 -4.08 -11.29 22.59
CA HIS A 195 -4.94 -11.71 21.49
C HIS A 195 -6.41 -11.76 21.95
N MET A 196 -7.30 -11.15 21.18
CA MET A 196 -8.73 -11.13 21.45
C MET A 196 -9.51 -11.49 20.19
N ALA A 197 -10.44 -12.43 20.31
CA ALA A 197 -11.40 -12.75 19.27
C ALA A 197 -12.69 -11.95 19.48
N ARG A 198 -13.40 -11.71 18.39
CA ARG A 198 -14.72 -11.07 18.42
C ARG A 198 -15.77 -12.06 18.95
N GLU A 199 -15.92 -12.11 20.26
CA GLU A 199 -16.86 -12.98 20.96
C GLU A 199 -18.07 -12.23 21.55
N VAL A 200 -19.02 -12.98 22.10
CA VAL A 200 -20.15 -12.45 22.88
C VAL A 200 -19.77 -12.45 24.37
N GLY A 201 -20.35 -11.57 25.19
CA GLY A 201 -20.04 -11.49 26.63
C GLY A 201 -18.90 -10.52 26.97
N SER A 202 -18.14 -10.82 28.04
CA SER A 202 -17.07 -9.97 28.58
C SER A 202 -15.88 -9.81 27.63
N ALA A 203 -15.36 -10.91 27.07
CA ALA A 203 -14.31 -10.88 26.05
C ALA A 203 -14.71 -10.04 24.83
N GLY A 204 -15.99 -10.12 24.44
CA GLY A 204 -16.56 -9.25 23.41
C GLY A 204 -16.58 -7.76 23.77
N ARG A 205 -16.72 -7.39 25.05
CA ARG A 205 -16.69 -5.99 25.49
C ARG A 205 -15.28 -5.42 25.38
N GLU A 206 -14.27 -6.16 25.83
CA GLU A 206 -12.86 -5.77 25.73
C GLU A 206 -12.44 -5.59 24.27
N PHE A 207 -12.79 -6.55 23.40
CA PHE A 207 -12.59 -6.43 21.95
C PHE A 207 -13.21 -5.15 21.38
N ARG A 208 -14.49 -4.88 21.71
CA ARG A 208 -15.21 -3.71 21.18
C ARG A 208 -14.62 -2.41 21.69
N GLN A 209 -14.18 -2.37 22.96
CA GLN A 209 -13.56 -1.19 23.55
C GLN A 209 -12.22 -0.88 22.89
N ALA A 210 -11.33 -1.88 22.79
CA ALA A 210 -10.03 -1.73 22.14
C ALA A 210 -10.17 -1.32 20.67
N LEU A 211 -11.11 -1.92 19.93
CA LEU A 211 -11.39 -1.53 18.55
C LEU A 211 -11.92 -0.10 18.44
N LYS A 212 -12.82 0.32 19.35
CA LYS A 212 -13.35 1.69 19.37
C LYS A 212 -12.24 2.72 19.58
N GLU A 213 -11.31 2.45 20.49
CA GLU A 213 -10.14 3.30 20.74
C GLU A 213 -9.22 3.36 19.52
N GLY A 214 -8.93 2.21 18.90
CA GLY A 214 -8.20 2.14 17.64
C GLY A 214 -8.85 2.99 16.55
N LEU A 215 -10.16 2.84 16.31
CA LEU A 215 -10.88 3.62 15.30
C LEU A 215 -10.85 5.14 15.55
N ALA A 216 -10.84 5.57 16.81
CA ALA A 216 -10.65 6.96 17.16
C ALA A 216 -9.22 7.44 16.80
N GLY A 217 -8.20 6.62 17.07
CA GLY A 217 -6.81 6.87 16.63
C GLY A 217 -6.69 7.00 15.11
N TRP A 218 -7.33 6.09 14.37
CA TRP A 218 -7.36 6.13 12.90
C TRP A 218 -8.00 7.39 12.36
N THR A 219 -9.09 7.83 12.98
CA THR A 219 -9.79 9.05 12.58
C THR A 219 -8.85 10.26 12.69
N LYS A 220 -8.09 10.35 13.79
CA LYS A 220 -7.08 11.41 13.96
C LYS A 220 -5.97 11.35 12.89
N LEU A 221 -5.49 10.15 12.55
CA LEU A 221 -4.50 9.99 11.46
C LEU A 221 -5.05 10.46 10.11
N VAL A 222 -6.31 10.13 9.80
CA VAL A 222 -6.97 10.57 8.56
C VAL A 222 -7.15 12.08 8.53
N GLU A 223 -7.54 12.69 9.64
CA GLU A 223 -7.71 14.16 9.76
C GLU A 223 -6.37 14.91 9.63
N GLY A 224 -5.27 14.31 10.09
CA GLY A 224 -3.92 14.87 9.93
C GLY A 224 -3.31 14.68 8.54
N ALA A 225 -3.93 13.88 7.68
CA ALA A 225 -3.40 13.56 6.35
C ALA A 225 -4.00 14.49 5.27
N SER A 226 -3.16 14.86 4.31
CA SER A 226 -3.54 15.66 3.12
C SER A 226 -3.63 14.82 1.83
N GLY A 227 -3.24 13.56 1.92
CA GLY A 227 -3.30 12.59 0.84
C GLY A 227 -3.04 11.17 1.32
N ALA A 228 -3.14 10.20 0.42
CA ALA A 228 -2.91 8.80 0.72
C ALA A 228 -2.15 8.08 -0.40
N ALA A 229 -1.26 7.18 -0.03
CA ALA A 229 -0.62 6.22 -0.91
C ALA A 229 -1.17 4.83 -0.60
N ILE A 230 -1.79 4.19 -1.59
CA ILE A 230 -2.50 2.92 -1.42
C ILE A 230 -1.78 1.81 -2.19
N ALA A 231 -1.16 0.89 -1.47
CA ALA A 231 -0.54 -0.31 -2.04
C ALA A 231 -1.63 -1.38 -2.26
N ILE A 232 -2.07 -1.56 -3.51
CA ILE A 232 -3.19 -2.45 -3.86
C ILE A 232 -2.68 -3.80 -4.34
N HIS A 233 -3.07 -4.88 -3.66
CA HIS A 233 -2.68 -6.25 -4.01
C HIS A 233 -3.21 -6.70 -5.36
N ARG A 234 -4.41 -6.28 -5.76
CA ARG A 234 -5.02 -6.74 -7.01
C ARG A 234 -6.06 -5.76 -7.55
N PHE A 235 -5.97 -5.51 -8.86
CA PHE A 235 -7.05 -4.98 -9.70
C PHE A 235 -7.50 -6.05 -10.70
N GLY A 236 -8.81 -6.29 -10.74
CA GLY A 236 -9.39 -7.26 -11.67
C GLY A 236 -9.44 -8.69 -11.15
N GLY A 237 -10.30 -9.49 -11.77
CA GLY A 237 -10.30 -10.94 -11.69
C GLY A 237 -10.44 -11.47 -13.12
N VAL A 238 -9.98 -12.70 -13.38
CA VAL A 238 -10.07 -13.34 -14.70
C VAL A 238 -11.49 -13.16 -15.26
N GLY A 239 -11.58 -12.61 -16.48
CA GLY A 239 -12.85 -12.46 -17.23
C GLY A 239 -13.67 -11.20 -16.96
N LYS A 240 -13.27 -10.28 -16.07
CA LYS A 240 -14.07 -9.07 -15.79
C LYS A 240 -13.45 -7.80 -16.43
N PRO A 241 -14.22 -7.02 -17.23
CA PRO A 241 -13.70 -5.84 -17.92
C PRO A 241 -13.34 -4.72 -16.95
N LEU A 242 -12.20 -4.07 -17.22
CA LEU A 242 -11.73 -2.89 -16.48
C LEU A 242 -12.73 -1.74 -16.64
N SER A 243 -13.45 -1.41 -15.56
CA SER A 243 -14.38 -0.30 -15.50
C SER A 243 -13.99 0.71 -14.43
N THR A 244 -14.51 1.93 -14.50
CA THR A 244 -14.39 2.96 -13.45
C THR A 244 -14.85 2.48 -12.07
N SER A 245 -15.73 1.47 -12.04
CA SER A 245 -16.14 0.81 -10.79
C SER A 245 -14.96 0.18 -10.04
N TYR A 246 -13.88 -0.23 -10.73
CA TYR A 246 -12.71 -0.82 -10.08
C TYR A 246 -11.93 0.18 -9.23
N TRP A 247 -11.77 1.43 -9.70
CA TRP A 247 -11.11 2.47 -8.91
C TRP A 247 -11.92 2.84 -7.66
N ARG A 248 -13.25 2.74 -7.74
CA ARG A 248 -14.13 2.81 -6.56
C ARG A 248 -13.97 1.59 -5.66
N ARG A 249 -13.73 0.40 -6.25
CA ARG A 249 -13.58 -0.88 -5.52
C ARG A 249 -12.32 -1.00 -4.65
N HIS A 250 -11.43 -0.02 -4.66
CA HIS A 250 -10.28 0.00 -3.77
C HIS A 250 -10.20 1.28 -2.92
N GLY A 251 -11.35 1.95 -2.73
CA GLY A 251 -11.47 3.10 -1.84
C GLY A 251 -10.75 4.37 -2.31
N ILE A 252 -10.07 4.39 -3.45
CA ILE A 252 -9.23 5.52 -3.90
C ILE A 252 -10.04 6.82 -4.06
N ALA A 253 -11.17 6.74 -4.78
CA ALA A 253 -12.01 7.91 -5.02
C ALA A 253 -12.64 8.43 -3.72
N THR A 254 -13.09 7.54 -2.85
CA THR A 254 -13.69 7.89 -1.56
C THR A 254 -12.65 8.43 -0.57
N ALA A 255 -11.43 7.88 -0.57
CA ALA A 255 -10.31 8.38 0.23
C ALA A 255 -9.92 9.79 -0.22
N SER A 256 -9.76 10.02 -1.53
CA SER A 256 -9.47 11.34 -2.07
C SER A 256 -10.53 12.36 -1.64
N ALA A 257 -11.81 12.00 -1.76
CA ALA A 257 -12.92 12.86 -1.34
C ALA A 257 -12.90 13.14 0.17
N LYS A 258 -12.65 12.12 1.01
CA LYS A 258 -12.60 12.28 2.48
C LYS A 258 -11.42 13.15 2.94
N LEU A 259 -10.27 13.03 2.29
CA LEU A 259 -9.05 13.76 2.63
C LEU A 259 -9.08 15.22 2.13
N GLY A 260 -10.04 15.59 1.27
CA GLY A 260 -10.02 16.88 0.57
C GLY A 260 -8.78 17.05 -0.33
N GLY A 261 -8.10 15.95 -0.65
CA GLY A 261 -6.80 15.90 -1.28
C GLY A 261 -6.68 14.74 -2.27
N TRP A 262 -5.47 14.22 -2.46
CA TRP A 262 -5.22 13.17 -3.45
C TRP A 262 -5.02 11.81 -2.78
N ALA A 263 -5.63 10.76 -3.34
CA ALA A 263 -5.21 9.38 -3.09
C ALA A 263 -4.62 8.80 -4.39
N VAL A 264 -3.42 8.26 -4.29
CA VAL A 264 -2.69 7.62 -5.39
C VAL A 264 -2.44 6.17 -5.02
N ALA A 265 -2.48 5.27 -5.99
CA ALA A 265 -2.32 3.85 -5.74
C ALA A 265 -1.36 3.17 -6.71
N GLY A 266 -0.65 2.16 -6.22
CA GLY A 266 0.06 1.18 -7.04
C GLY A 266 -0.68 -0.15 -7.02
N ALA A 267 -0.60 -0.95 -8.09
CA ALA A 267 -1.53 -2.06 -8.29
C ALA A 267 -0.98 -3.25 -9.10
N ASN A 268 -1.24 -4.49 -8.66
CA ASN A 268 -1.06 -5.66 -9.53
C ASN A 268 -2.31 -5.86 -10.40
N PHE A 269 -2.13 -6.07 -11.70
CA PHE A 269 -3.21 -6.39 -12.65
C PHE A 269 -3.15 -7.85 -13.07
N GLU A 270 -4.30 -8.52 -13.05
CA GLU A 270 -4.40 -9.93 -13.43
C GLU A 270 -5.61 -10.17 -14.36
N PRO A 271 -5.47 -10.89 -15.49
CA PRO A 271 -4.25 -11.50 -16.05
C PRO A 271 -3.45 -10.60 -17.02
N ARG A 272 -4.05 -9.48 -17.47
CA ARG A 272 -3.46 -8.56 -18.46
C ARG A 272 -3.61 -7.12 -17.98
N LEU A 273 -2.61 -6.29 -18.30
CA LEU A 273 -2.73 -4.85 -18.18
C LEU A 273 -3.84 -4.35 -19.13
N PRO A 274 -4.48 -3.22 -18.82
CA PRO A 274 -5.46 -2.62 -19.72
C PRO A 274 -4.95 -2.50 -21.16
N MET A 275 -5.70 -3.01 -22.15
CA MET A 275 -5.37 -2.82 -23.56
C MET A 275 -5.46 -1.32 -23.93
N ARG A 276 -4.52 -0.86 -24.77
CA ARG A 276 -4.27 0.54 -25.19
C ARG A 276 -5.52 1.34 -25.59
N THR A 277 -6.57 0.68 -26.08
CA THR A 277 -7.77 1.29 -26.67
C THR A 277 -8.99 1.38 -25.74
N ARG A 278 -8.95 0.77 -24.54
CA ARG A 278 -10.13 0.65 -23.64
C ARG A 278 -10.04 1.42 -22.33
N THR A 279 -9.00 2.20 -22.10
CA THR A 279 -8.87 2.99 -20.87
C THR A 279 -9.57 4.34 -21.00
N SER A 280 -10.85 4.38 -20.62
CA SER A 280 -11.53 5.63 -20.27
C SER A 280 -11.05 6.10 -18.90
N TRP A 281 -9.81 6.59 -18.83
CA TRP A 281 -9.34 7.41 -17.72
C TRP A 281 -10.14 8.71 -17.74
N ARG A 282 -11.32 8.72 -17.11
CA ARG A 282 -12.04 9.97 -16.86
C ARG A 282 -11.25 10.77 -15.84
N ARG A 283 -10.98 12.04 -16.17
CA ARG A 283 -10.41 13.09 -15.30
C ARG A 283 -10.83 12.88 -13.84
N THR A 284 -9.93 12.37 -13.01
CA THR A 284 -9.88 12.82 -11.62
C THR A 284 -9.18 14.17 -11.63
N ALA A 285 -9.59 15.10 -10.76
CA ALA A 285 -9.25 16.53 -10.81
C ALA A 285 -7.75 16.87 -10.56
N CYS A 286 -6.85 15.90 -10.69
CA CYS A 286 -5.42 16.04 -10.44
C CYS A 286 -4.65 15.70 -11.73
N PRO A 287 -3.77 16.58 -12.24
CA PRO A 287 -2.89 16.25 -13.36
C PRO A 287 -2.08 15.00 -12.98
N SER A 288 -2.28 13.90 -13.70
CA SER A 288 -1.59 12.65 -13.44
C SER A 288 -0.92 12.17 -14.72
N THR A 289 0.33 11.72 -14.60
CA THR A 289 1.01 10.98 -15.68
C THR A 289 1.06 9.53 -15.25
N THR A 290 0.26 8.70 -15.89
CA THR A 290 0.24 7.25 -15.62
C THR A 290 1.23 6.55 -16.53
N PHE A 291 2.09 5.74 -15.94
CA PHE A 291 3.01 4.85 -16.64
C PHE A 291 2.57 3.39 -16.43
N THR A 292 2.72 2.55 -17.45
CA THR A 292 2.30 1.15 -17.42
C THR A 292 3.41 0.29 -18.04
N TRP A 293 3.83 -0.75 -17.33
CA TRP A 293 4.93 -1.65 -17.71
C TRP A 293 4.41 -3.08 -17.81
N ASP A 294 4.74 -3.77 -18.89
CA ASP A 294 4.45 -5.20 -19.03
C ASP A 294 5.53 -6.11 -18.41
N SER A 295 5.31 -7.42 -18.44
CA SER A 295 6.19 -8.43 -17.84
C SER A 295 7.53 -8.62 -18.55
N SER A 296 7.84 -7.83 -19.57
CA SER A 296 9.11 -7.86 -20.31
C SER A 296 9.89 -6.56 -20.19
N GLY A 297 9.53 -5.71 -19.21
CA GLY A 297 10.14 -4.39 -19.02
C GLY A 297 9.79 -3.37 -20.09
N ARG A 298 8.93 -3.73 -21.06
CA ARG A 298 8.54 -2.82 -22.13
C ARG A 298 7.48 -1.84 -21.63
N ARG A 299 7.76 -0.56 -21.85
CA ARG A 299 6.88 0.57 -21.61
C ARG A 299 5.67 0.52 -22.56
N VAL A 300 4.45 0.59 -22.02
CA VAL A 300 3.21 0.49 -22.82
C VAL A 300 2.44 1.83 -22.91
N MET A 301 2.69 2.83 -22.05
CA MET A 301 1.96 4.12 -22.09
C MET A 301 2.73 5.34 -21.55
N ARG A 302 2.58 6.48 -22.24
CA ARG A 302 2.77 7.85 -21.72
C ARG A 302 1.50 8.62 -22.10
N ARG A 303 0.70 9.04 -21.12
CA ARG A 303 -0.35 10.06 -21.33
C ARG A 303 -0.15 11.15 -20.29
N ARG A 304 0.00 12.39 -20.73
CA ARG A 304 -0.43 13.54 -19.94
C ARG A 304 -1.97 13.46 -19.93
N LEU A 305 -2.57 13.24 -18.77
CA LEU A 305 -4.01 13.37 -18.57
C LEU A 305 -4.34 14.77 -18.05
#